data_AF-A0A7C3BSA8-F1
#
_entry.id   AF-A0A7C3BSA8-F1
#
_cell.length_a   1.000
_cell.length_b   1.000
_cell.length_c   1.000
_cell.angle_alpha   90.00
_cell.angle_beta   90.00
_cell.angle_gamma   90.00
#
_symmetry.space_group_name_H-M   'P 1'
#
loop_
_entity.id
_entity.type
_entity.pdbx_description
1 polymer ?
#
loop_
_entity_poly.entity_id
_entity_poly.type
_entity_poly.pdbx_seq_one_letter_code
_entity_poly.pdbx_strand_id
1 'polypeptide(L)'
;FGGKIPVYKPVALSEEFLEKDQQPDNKEFLLEWANGTGPTSFTPGWGEWRGYTDGAGLEGQLGDVFNGESDLDTAIQNAADHANSVLERYYP
;
A
#
# COMPACT_ATOMS: atom_id res chain seq x y z
N PHE A 1 -5.78 11.93 14.91
CA PHE A 1 -6.00 10.68 14.16
C PHE A 1 -6.67 10.90 12.79
N GLY A 2 -6.47 12.05 12.14
CA GLY A 2 -7.32 12.53 11.02
C GLY A 2 -7.17 11.84 9.65
N GLY A 3 -6.82 10.55 9.62
CA GLY A 3 -6.71 9.78 8.38
C GLY A 3 -6.59 8.28 8.58
N LYS A 4 -6.90 7.77 9.79
CA LYS A 4 -6.85 6.34 10.11
C LYS A 4 -8.24 5.85 10.42
N ILE A 5 -8.64 4.75 9.81
CA ILE A 5 -9.90 4.07 10.08
C ILE A 5 -9.71 3.23 11.36
N PRO A 6 -10.59 3.36 12.36
CA PRO A 6 -10.52 2.57 13.58
C PRO A 6 -10.59 1.07 13.25
N VAL A 7 -9.67 0.27 13.81
CA VAL A 7 -9.73 -1.19 13.66
C VAL A 7 -10.94 -1.78 14.38
N TYR A 8 -11.39 -1.12 15.46
CA TYR A 8 -12.56 -1.53 16.22
C TYR A 8 -13.85 -1.15 15.48
N LYS A 9 -14.49 -2.15 14.85
CA LYS A 9 -15.68 -1.97 14.00
C LYS A 9 -16.78 -1.08 14.59
N PRO A 10 -17.18 -1.20 15.88
CA PRO A 10 -18.23 -0.35 16.43
C PRO A 10 -17.89 1.15 16.39
N VAL A 11 -16.61 1.52 16.52
CA VAL A 11 -16.17 2.91 16.39
C VAL A 11 -16.06 3.32 14.92
N ALA A 12 -15.57 2.44 14.04
CA ALA A 12 -15.51 2.74 12.60
C ALA A 12 -16.89 2.89 11.94
N LEU A 13 -17.93 2.30 12.53
CA LEU A 13 -19.30 2.33 12.02
C LEU A 13 -20.20 3.32 12.80
N SER A 14 -19.67 4.07 13.77
CA SER A 14 -20.47 5.02 14.55
C SER A 14 -20.79 6.29 13.74
N GLU A 15 -21.93 6.92 14.03
CA GLU A 15 -22.31 8.20 13.40
C GLU A 15 -21.26 9.29 13.66
N GLU A 16 -20.66 9.31 14.84
CA GLU A 16 -19.60 10.26 15.21
C GLU A 16 -18.33 10.07 14.39
N PHE A 17 -18.01 8.83 13.99
CA PHE A 17 -16.90 8.61 13.07
C PHE A 17 -17.30 8.96 11.64
N LEU A 18 -18.49 8.55 11.19
CA LEU A 18 -18.95 8.71 9.82
C LEU A 18 -19.17 10.17 9.42
N GLU A 19 -19.50 11.05 10.38
CA GLU A 19 -19.64 12.50 10.15
C GLU A 19 -20.45 12.81 8.87
N LYS A 20 -21.58 12.10 8.65
CA LYS A 20 -22.34 12.12 7.38
C LYS A 20 -22.82 13.51 6.95
N ASP A 21 -22.91 14.43 7.89
CA ASP A 21 -23.32 15.82 7.65
C ASP A 21 -22.13 16.77 7.41
N GLN A 22 -20.90 16.25 7.32
CA GLN A 22 -19.68 17.01 7.11
C GLN A 22 -19.06 16.69 5.74
N GLN A 23 -18.35 17.68 5.19
CA GLN A 23 -17.56 17.50 3.97
C GLN A 23 -16.07 17.37 4.33
N PRO A 24 -15.31 16.51 3.62
CA PRO A 24 -15.73 15.70 2.48
C PRO A 24 -16.53 14.46 2.89
N ASP A 25 -17.53 14.11 2.08
CA ASP A 25 -18.29 12.86 2.22
C ASP A 25 -17.49 11.66 1.67
N ASN A 26 -16.40 11.32 2.35
CA ASN A 26 -15.47 10.27 1.91
C ASN A 26 -15.35 9.10 2.88
N LYS A 27 -15.97 9.18 4.07
CA LYS A 27 -15.74 8.19 5.12
C LYS A 27 -16.37 6.84 4.82
N GLU A 28 -17.48 6.79 4.11
CA GLU A 28 -18.06 5.53 3.61
C GLU A 28 -17.15 4.87 2.56
N PHE A 29 -16.60 5.66 1.64
CA PHE A 29 -15.56 5.18 0.69
C PHE A 29 -14.34 4.63 1.42
N LEU A 30 -13.88 5.32 2.48
CA LEU A 30 -12.75 4.84 3.28
C LEU A 30 -13.06 3.49 3.93
N LEU A 31 -14.27 3.26 4.44
CA LEU A 31 -14.68 1.96 4.99
C LEU A 31 -14.72 0.86 3.92
N GLU A 32 -15.21 1.19 2.72
CA GLU A 32 -15.19 0.27 1.58
C GLU A 32 -13.75 -0.12 1.22
N TRP A 33 -12.87 0.87 1.09
CA TRP A 33 -11.45 0.68 0.81
C TRP A 33 -10.75 -0.15 1.90
N ALA A 34 -11.12 0.06 3.18
CA ALA A 34 -10.57 -0.68 4.31
C ALA A 34 -10.82 -2.18 4.25
N ASN A 35 -11.94 -2.60 3.64
CA ASN A 35 -12.22 -4.02 3.44
C ASN A 35 -11.18 -4.68 2.51
N GLY A 36 -10.55 -3.91 1.63
CA GLY A 36 -9.48 -4.38 0.74
C GLY A 36 -8.07 -4.35 1.37
N THR A 37 -7.88 -3.65 2.49
CA THR A 37 -6.54 -3.49 3.12
C THR A 37 -6.24 -4.49 4.24
N GLY A 38 -7.21 -5.29 4.69
CA GLY A 38 -7.02 -6.26 5.78
C GLY A 38 -6.99 -5.64 7.18
N PRO A 39 -6.85 -6.47 8.24
CA PRO A 39 -6.98 -6.04 9.65
C PRO A 39 -5.79 -5.21 10.17
N THR A 40 -4.66 -5.28 9.49
CA THR A 40 -3.52 -4.39 9.70
C THR A 40 -3.58 -3.33 8.61
N SER A 41 -3.28 -2.08 8.93
CA SER A 41 -3.42 -0.89 8.06
C SER A 41 -2.47 -0.84 6.86
N PHE A 42 -2.10 -2.01 6.34
CA PHE A 42 -1.08 -2.21 5.34
C PHE A 42 -1.70 -3.02 4.21
N THR A 43 -1.54 -2.54 2.99
CA THR A 43 -1.89 -3.29 1.77
C THR A 43 -1.38 -4.73 1.87
N PRO A 44 -2.16 -5.74 1.46
CA PRO A 44 -1.67 -7.10 1.29
C PRO A 44 -0.29 -7.15 0.62
N GLY A 45 0.65 -7.89 1.21
CA GLY A 45 2.04 -7.94 0.73
C GLY A 45 2.90 -6.72 1.07
N TRP A 46 2.52 -5.87 2.03
CA TRP A 46 3.28 -4.64 2.38
C TRP A 46 4.78 -4.85 2.62
N GLY A 47 5.17 -5.99 3.20
CA GLY A 47 6.58 -6.36 3.36
C GLY A 47 7.34 -6.46 2.03
N GLU A 48 6.68 -7.03 1.02
CA GLU A 48 7.20 -7.24 -0.32
C GLU A 48 7.24 -5.92 -1.11
N TRP A 49 6.23 -5.06 -0.94
CA TRP A 49 6.21 -3.71 -1.52
C TRP A 49 7.34 -2.82 -1.02
N ARG A 50 7.65 -2.93 0.28
CA ARG A 50 8.71 -2.15 0.92
C ARG A 50 10.10 -2.73 0.74
N GLY A 51 10.22 -3.95 0.20
CA GLY A 51 11.50 -4.60 0.02
C GLY A 51 12.09 -5.22 1.30
N TYR A 52 11.27 -5.50 2.32
CA TYR A 52 11.75 -6.08 3.59
C TYR A 52 12.15 -7.56 3.49
N THR A 53 11.77 -8.24 2.40
CA THR A 53 12.00 -9.68 2.16
C THR A 53 13.01 -9.93 1.04
N ASP A 54 14.18 -9.29 1.08
CA ASP A 54 15.36 -9.55 0.23
C ASP A 54 15.48 -8.80 -1.12
N GLY A 55 14.71 -7.74 -1.36
CA GLY A 55 14.91 -6.88 -2.53
C GLY A 55 14.94 -5.43 -2.11
N ALA A 56 15.95 -4.65 -2.53
CA ALA A 56 16.12 -3.26 -2.09
C ALA A 56 15.04 -2.28 -2.59
N GLY A 57 13.88 -2.79 -3.04
CA GLY A 57 12.83 -2.06 -3.73
C GLY A 57 13.37 -1.35 -4.97
N LEU A 58 12.59 -0.41 -5.49
CA LEU A 58 13.08 0.48 -6.55
C LEU A 58 14.29 1.29 -6.09
N GLU A 59 14.37 1.62 -4.80
CA GLU A 59 15.45 2.45 -4.24
C GLU A 59 16.84 1.83 -4.43
N GLY A 60 17.04 0.56 -4.05
CA GLY A 60 18.34 -0.06 -4.25
C GLY A 60 18.61 -0.46 -5.69
N GLN A 61 17.59 -0.77 -6.50
CA GLN A 61 17.78 -0.91 -7.94
C GLN A 61 18.33 0.39 -8.56
N LEU A 62 17.84 1.55 -8.13
CA LEU A 62 18.39 2.84 -8.53
C LEU A 62 19.77 3.10 -7.91
N GLY A 63 20.03 2.62 -6.70
CA GLY A 63 21.36 2.65 -6.08
C GLY A 63 22.43 1.99 -6.96
N ASP A 64 22.14 0.78 -7.45
CA ASP A 64 23.04 0.05 -8.35
C ASP A 64 23.27 0.83 -9.66
N VAL A 65 22.24 1.48 -10.20
CA VAL A 65 22.37 2.36 -11.38
C VAL A 65 23.28 3.55 -11.10
N PHE A 66 23.11 4.24 -9.97
CA PHE A 66 23.95 5.40 -9.64
C PHE A 66 25.40 5.02 -9.35
N ASN A 67 25.64 3.78 -8.90
CA ASN A 67 26.98 3.24 -8.70
C ASN A 67 27.61 2.69 -9.99
N GLY A 68 26.86 2.64 -11.10
CA GLY A 68 27.32 2.09 -12.38
C GLY A 68 27.39 0.56 -12.41
N GLU A 69 26.68 -0.11 -11.51
CA GLU A 69 26.62 -1.57 -11.36
C GLU A 69 25.50 -2.19 -12.22
N SER A 70 24.50 -1.38 -12.62
CA SER A 70 23.40 -1.77 -13.50
C SER A 70 22.99 -0.61 -14.42
N ASP A 71 22.23 -0.89 -15.47
CA ASP A 71 21.59 0.12 -16.32
C ASP A 71 20.15 0.41 -15.88
N LEU A 72 19.64 1.60 -16.27
CA LEU A 72 18.32 2.06 -15.85
C LEU A 72 17.19 1.16 -16.36
N ASP A 73 17.31 0.61 -17.57
CA ASP A 73 16.26 -0.21 -18.17
C ASP A 73 16.13 -1.53 -17.41
N THR A 74 17.25 -2.16 -17.08
CA THR A 74 17.31 -3.35 -16.23
C THR A 74 16.71 -3.09 -14.84
N ALA A 75 17.06 -1.97 -14.21
CA ALA A 75 16.52 -1.59 -12.91
C ALA A 75 15.00 -1.39 -12.92
N ILE A 76 14.47 -0.72 -13.95
CA ILE A 76 13.02 -0.52 -14.14
C ILE A 76 12.32 -1.86 -14.36
N GLN A 77 12.88 -2.72 -15.22
CA GLN A 77 12.30 -4.03 -15.53
C GLN A 77 12.21 -4.91 -14.29
N ASN A 78 13.30 -5.00 -13.51
CA ASN A 78 13.31 -5.78 -12.25
C ASN A 78 12.27 -5.27 -11.25
N ALA A 79 12.15 -3.95 -11.10
CA ALA A 79 11.16 -3.35 -10.21
C ALA A 79 9.72 -3.64 -10.68
N ALA A 80 9.47 -3.57 -12.00
CA ALA A 80 8.17 -3.87 -12.59
C ALA A 80 7.79 -5.35 -12.44
N ASP A 81 8.71 -6.27 -12.70
CA ASP A 81 8.47 -7.71 -12.57
C ASP A 81 8.18 -8.09 -11.11
N HIS A 82 8.91 -7.52 -10.16
CA HIS A 82 8.61 -7.70 -8.74
C HIS A 82 7.23 -7.16 -8.39
N ALA A 83 6.92 -5.92 -8.77
CA ALA A 83 5.61 -5.30 -8.51
C ALA A 83 4.45 -6.14 -9.09
N ASN A 84 4.58 -6.60 -10.33
CA ASN A 84 3.59 -7.46 -10.98
C ASN A 84 3.41 -8.79 -10.23
N SER A 85 4.50 -9.40 -9.75
CA SER A 85 4.41 -10.63 -8.95
C SER A 85 3.63 -10.43 -7.64
N VAL A 86 3.73 -9.25 -7.02
CA VAL A 86 2.98 -8.92 -5.81
C VAL A 86 1.51 -8.65 -6.15
N LEU A 87 1.24 -7.95 -7.26
CA LEU A 87 -0.13 -7.73 -7.75
C LEU A 87 -0.84 -9.05 -8.03
N GLU A 88 -0.22 -9.96 -8.78
CA GLU A 88 -0.80 -11.28 -9.11
C GLU A 88 -1.15 -12.11 -7.87
N ARG A 89 -0.34 -12.03 -6.80
CA ARG A 89 -0.58 -12.79 -5.55
C ARG A 89 -1.74 -12.25 -4.73
N TYR A 90 -1.90 -10.93 -4.66
CA TYR A 90 -2.80 -10.29 -3.70
C TYR A 90 -4.02 -9.61 -4.32
N TYR A 91 -4.02 -9.41 -5.64
CA TYR A 91 -5.06 -8.71 -6.40
C TYR A 91 -5.38 -9.43 -7.73
N PRO A 92 -5.92 -10.67 -7.69
CA PRO A 92 -6.26 -11.46 -8.87
C PRO A 92 -7.50 -10.93 -9.62
#